data_AF-A0A0D0C4Z6-F1
#
_entry.id   AF-A0A0D0C4Z6-F1
#
_cell.length_a   1.000
_cell.length_b   1.000
_cell.length_c   1.000
_cell.angle_alpha   90.00
_cell.angle_beta   90.00
_cell.angle_gamma   90.00
#
_symmetry.space_group_name_H-M   'P 1'
#
loop_
_entity.id
_entity.type
_entity.pdbx_description
1 polymer ?
#
loop_
_entity_poly.entity_id
_entity_poly.type
_entity_poly.pdbx_seq_one_letter_code
_entity_poly.pdbx_strand_id
1 'polypeptide(L)' 'NTTHHLQPLDIGCFGLLQTAWFNCCDTVLGETGEPMELQNVVKEYWEVRQGAFKETTILASWQNSGI' A
#
# COMPACT_ATOMS: atom_id res chain seq x y z
N ASN A 1 5.04 -27.25 1.51
CA ASN A 1 4.63 -25.99 0.87
C ASN A 1 3.53 -25.40 1.74
N THR A 2 3.86 -24.44 2.60
CA THR A 2 2.92 -23.89 3.59
C THR A 2 2.19 -22.73 2.95
N THR A 3 1.24 -23.05 2.08
CA THR A 3 0.34 -22.06 1.48
C THR A 3 -0.70 -21.71 2.53
N HIS A 4 -0.42 -20.72 3.38
CA HIS A 4 -1.40 -20.28 4.36
C HIS A 4 -2.56 -19.64 3.59
N HIS A 5 -3.80 -20.06 3.87
CA HIS A 5 -5.01 -19.59 3.18
C HIS A 5 -5.16 -18.06 3.14
N LEU A 6 -4.43 -17.33 3.99
CA LEU A 6 -4.43 -15.88 4.09
C LEU A 6 -3.53 -15.17 3.06
N GLN A 7 -2.64 -15.88 2.35
CA GLN A 7 -1.75 -15.26 1.36
C GLN A 7 -2.48 -14.43 0.29
N PRO A 8 -3.64 -14.84 -0.25
CA PRO A 8 -4.35 -14.03 -1.24
C PRO A 8 -4.90 -12.72 -0.64
N LEU A 9 -5.31 -12.74 0.64
CA LEU A 9 -5.74 -11.55 1.36
C LEU A 9 -4.57 -10.61 1.62
N ASP A 10 -3.45 -11.15 2.10
CA ASP A 10 -2.23 -10.38 2.34
C ASP A 10 -1.74 -9.73 1.03
N ILE A 11 -1.66 -10.50 -0.06
CA ILE A 11 -1.25 -9.97 -1.38
C ILE A 11 -2.19 -8.87 -1.85
N GLY A 12 -3.51 -9.03 -1.64
CA GLY A 12 -4.49 -8.02 -2.02
C GLY A 12 -4.30 -6.71 -1.26
N CYS A 13 -4.21 -6.77 0.06
CA CYS A 13 -4.10 -5.57 0.89
C CYS A 13 -2.72 -4.90 0.77
N PHE A 14 -1.63 -5.68 0.81
CA PHE A 14 -0.28 -5.14 0.70
C PHE A 14 0.11 -4.74 -0.73
N GLY A 15 -0.50 -5.36 -1.75
CA GLY A 15 -0.33 -4.93 -3.14
C GLY A 15 -0.89 -3.53 -3.39
N LEU A 16 -2.07 -3.23 -2.84
CA LEU A 16 -2.65 -1.88 -2.91
C LEU A 16 -1.76 -0.84 -2.21
N LEU A 17 -1.21 -1.18 -1.05
CA LEU A 17 -0.26 -0.33 -0.34
C LEU A 17 1.00 -0.06 -1.18
N GLN A 18 1.55 -1.11 -1.80
CA GLN A 18 2.75 -1.00 -2.63
C GLN A 18 2.52 -0.05 -3.81
N THR A 19 1.40 -0.19 -4.53
CA THR A 19 1.05 0.72 -5.63
C THR A 19 0.87 2.16 -5.15
N ALA A 20 0.15 2.36 -4.04
CA ALA A 20 -0.06 3.70 -3.49
C ALA A 20 1.26 4.34 -3.03
N TRP A 21 2.19 3.56 -2.50
CA TRP A 21 3.51 4.02 -2.10
C TRP A 21 4.36 4.46 -3.30
N PHE A 22 4.40 3.67 -4.38
CA PHE A 22 5.12 4.09 -5.59
C PHE A 22 4.56 5.38 -6.18
N ASN A 23 3.23 5.51 -6.26
CA ASN A 23 2.60 6.74 -6.74
C ASN A 23 2.95 7.96 -5.85
N CYS A 24 3.04 7.77 -4.53
CA CYS A 24 3.46 8.83 -3.60
C CYS A 24 4.90 9.27 -3.88
N CYS A 25 5.83 8.32 -4.04
CA CYS A 25 7.22 8.62 -4.40
C CYS A 25 7.31 9.36 -5.75
N ASP A 26 6.57 8.91 -6.76
CA ASP A 26 6.53 9.55 -8.09
C ASP A 26 5.95 10.97 -8.01
N THR A 27 4.93 11.18 -7.16
CA THR A 27 4.34 12.51 -6.92
C THR A 27 5.35 13.44 -6.27
N VAL A 28 6.03 13.01 -5.20
CA VAL A 28 7.06 13.82 -4.53
C VAL A 28 8.19 14.18 -5.49
N LEU A 29 8.66 13.23 -6.30
CA LEU A 29 9.69 13.49 -7.31
C LEU A 29 9.19 14.47 -8.39
N GLY A 30 7.95 14.31 -8.85
CA GLY A 30 7.35 15.18 -9.86
C GLY A 30 7.13 16.62 -9.37
N GLU A 31 6.76 16.80 -8.10
CA GLU A 31 6.47 18.12 -7.52
C GLU A 31 7.72 18.87 -7.07
N THR A 32 8.70 18.15 -6.48
CA THR A 32 9.90 18.77 -5.90
C THR A 32 11.10 18.75 -6.83
N GLY A 33 11.10 17.86 -7.82
CA GLY A 33 12.27 17.57 -8.65
C GLY A 33 13.33 16.70 -7.96
N GLU A 34 13.10 16.33 -6.69
CA GLU A 34 14.05 15.58 -5.86
C GLU A 34 13.42 14.29 -5.32
N PRO A 35 14.22 13.23 -5.09
CA PRO A 35 13.74 12.04 -4.40
C PRO A 35 13.24 12.35 -2.99
N MET A 36 12.34 11.50 -2.48
CA MET A 36 11.82 11.65 -1.12
C MET A 36 12.94 11.56 -0.08
N GLU A 37 13.07 12.62 0.74
CA GLU A 37 14.04 12.65 1.82
C GLU A 37 13.70 11.64 2.93
N LEU A 38 14.73 11.04 3.53
CA LEU A 38 14.59 10.02 4.57
C LEU A 38 13.72 10.48 5.75
N GLN A 39 13.81 11.76 6.12
CA GLN A 39 13.02 12.34 7.22
C GLN A 39 11.51 12.35 6.93
N ASN A 40 11.12 12.39 5.65
CA ASN A 40 9.72 12.42 5.22
C ASN A 40 9.15 11.03 4.98
N VAL A 41 9.99 10.02 4.77
CA VAL A 41 9.56 8.63 4.47
C VAL A 41 8.53 8.13 5.47
N VAL A 42 8.77 8.28 6.78
CA VAL A 42 7.87 7.78 7.82
C VAL A 42 6.50 8.49 7.76
N LYS A 43 6.51 9.81 7.57
CA LYS A 43 5.29 10.62 7.47
C LYS A 43 4.47 10.22 6.25
N GLU A 44 5.09 10.24 5.07
CA GLU A 44 4.41 9.95 3.82
C GLU A 44 3.92 8.50 3.77
N TYR A 45 4.72 7.55 4.26
CA TYR A 45 4.31 6.15 4.35
C TYR A 45 3.10 5.97 5.27
N TRP A 46 3.06 6.69 6.40
CA TRP A 46 1.92 6.63 7.30
C TRP A 46 0.62 7.12 6.64
N GLU A 47 0.68 8.24 5.92
CA GLU A 47 -0.49 8.77 5.19
C GLU A 47 -0.96 7.80 4.09
N VAL A 48 -0.03 7.28 3.30
CA VAL A 48 -0.32 6.27 2.25
C VAL A 48 -0.95 5.01 2.87
N ARG A 49 -0.45 4.58 4.03
CA ARG A 49 -0.98 3.42 4.75
C ARG A 49 -2.43 3.64 5.17
N GLN A 50 -2.77 4.80 5.71
CA GLN A 50 -4.15 5.15 6.07
C GLN A 50 -5.06 5.20 4.82
N GLY A 51 -4.52 5.65 3.70
CA GLY A 51 -5.22 5.66 2.41
C GLY A 51 -5.49 4.28 1.83
N ALA A 52 -4.53 3.37 1.95
CA ALA A 52 -4.57 2.03 1.35
C ALA A 52 -5.38 1.02 2.18
N PHE A 53 -5.27 1.05 3.51
CA PHE A 53 -6.00 0.16 4.41
C PHE A 53 -7.30 0.79 4.91
N LYS A 54 -8.28 0.91 4.02
CA LYS A 54 -9.64 1.29 4.36
C LYS A 54 -10.48 0.04 4.55
N GLU A 55 -11.55 0.15 5.33
CA GLU A 55 -12.50 -0.96 5.49
C GLU A 55 -12.99 -1.48 4.12
N THR A 56 -13.26 -0.56 3.18
CA THR A 56 -13.68 -0.91 1.82
C THR A 56 -12.64 -1.70 1.04
N THR A 57 -11.36 -1.34 1.14
CA THR A 57 -10.28 -2.07 0.44
C THR A 57 -10.00 -3.41 1.09
N ILE A 58 -10.02 -3.49 2.43
CA ILE A 58 -9.87 -4.74 3.17
C ILE A 58 -11.00 -5.71 2.83
N LEU A 59 -12.26 -5.25 2.82
CA LEU A 59 -13.42 -6.08 2.46
C LEU A 59 -13.36 -6.53 1.00
N ALA A 60 -12.93 -5.67 0.08
CA ALA A 60 -12.75 -6.06 -1.32
C ALA A 60 -11.64 -7.10 -1.49
N SER A 61 -10.50 -6.94 -0.81
CA SER A 61 -9.43 -7.93 -0.80
C SER A 61 -9.87 -9.25 -0.16
N TRP A 62 -10.70 -9.20 0.89
CA TRP A 62 -11.33 -10.38 1.48
C TRP A 62 -12.20 -11.14 0.47
N GLN A 63 -13.14 -10.45 -0.17
CA GLN A 63 -14.01 -11.06 -1.20
C GLN A 63 -13.20 -11.68 -2.34
N ASN A 64 -12.15 -11.01 -2.79
CA ASN A 64 -11.28 -11.50 -3.86
C ASN A 64 -10.36 -12.65 -3.43
N SER A 65 -10.12 -12.82 -2.12
CA SER A 65 -9.26 -13.89 -1.60
C SER A 65 -9.93 -15.27 -1.60
N GLY A 66 -11.26 -15.33 -1.78
CA GLY A 66 -12.03 -16.58 -1.81
C GLY A 66 -12.11 -17.31 -0.47
N ILE A 67 -11.82 -16.61 0.64
CA ILE A 67 -12.00 -17.05 2.03
C ILE A 67 -13.37 -16.63 2.54
#